data_AF-A0A443QDH0-F1
#
_entry.id   AF-A0A443QDH0-F1
#
_cell.length_a   1.000
_cell.length_b   1.000
_cell.length_c   1.000
_cell.angle_alpha   90.00
_cell.angle_beta   90.00
_cell.angle_gamma   90.00
#
_symmetry.space_group_name_H-M   'P 1'
#
loop_
_entity.id
_entity.type
_entity.pdbx_description
1 polymer ?
#
loop_
_entity_poly.entity_id
_entity_poly.type
_entity_poly.pdbx_seq_one_letter_code
_entity_poly.pdbx_strand_id
1 'polypeptide(L)'
;NSIEFKCEMTLKLIELRKIVVLLEKLSLVNFANIEGVKRLEEAIKFADRLKEVNTDGVKPMYSVLENDCLYLREDKPEKFSRKLVQQNASLLIEDYFVAPPGNVPLQVTADYFEKKAIKKV
;
A
#
# COMPACT_ATOMS: atom_id res chain seq x y z
N ASN A 1 25.89 23.92 -18.68
CA ASN A 1 26.55 22.75 -18.05
C ASN A 1 25.72 21.48 -18.24
N SER A 2 25.95 20.71 -19.30
CA SER A 2 25.21 19.47 -19.59
C SER A 2 25.47 18.33 -18.58
N ILE A 3 26.55 18.44 -17.80
CA ILE A 3 26.92 17.48 -16.75
C ILE A 3 26.08 17.71 -15.50
N GLU A 4 25.87 18.96 -15.07
CA GLU A 4 25.01 19.30 -13.93
C GLU A 4 23.56 18.86 -14.19
N PHE A 5 23.05 19.09 -15.40
CA PHE A 5 21.68 18.70 -15.77
C PHE A 5 21.47 17.17 -15.77
N LYS A 6 22.47 16.39 -16.20
CA LYS A 6 22.43 14.92 -16.10
C LYS A 6 22.47 14.44 -14.65
N CYS A 7 23.26 15.09 -13.80
CA CYS A 7 23.39 14.71 -12.40
C CYS A 7 22.06 14.93 -11.64
N GLU A 8 21.43 16.09 -11.85
CA GLU A 8 20.14 16.44 -11.23
C GLU A 8 19.01 15.49 -11.63
N MET A 9 18.93 15.13 -12.92
CA MET A 9 17.93 14.20 -13.43
C MET A 9 18.13 12.77 -12.87
N THR A 10 19.38 12.38 -12.65
CA THR A 10 19.71 11.06 -12.05
C THR A 10 19.31 11.02 -10.58
N LEU A 11 19.49 12.12 -9.84
CA LEU A 11 19.09 12.22 -8.43
C LEU A 11 17.56 12.11 -8.24
N LYS A 12 16.77 12.83 -9.05
CA LYS A 12 15.29 12.77 -9.03
C LYS A 12 14.78 11.35 -9.31
N LEU A 13 15.41 10.63 -10.24
CA LEU A 13 15.05 9.26 -10.56
C LEU A 13 15.33 8.29 -9.39
N ILE A 14 16.46 8.46 -8.69
CA ILE A 14 16.82 7.65 -7.52
C ILE A 14 15.82 7.86 -6.39
N GLU A 15 15.40 9.10 -6.15
CA GLU A 15 14.44 9.44 -5.09
C GLU A 15 13.05 8.88 -5.38
N LEU A 16 12.56 9.03 -6.62
CA LEU A 16 11.29 8.43 -7.05
C LEU A 16 11.28 6.91 -6.85
N ARG A 17 12.37 6.22 -7.23
CA ARG A 17 12.49 4.77 -7.02
C ARG A 17 12.40 4.39 -5.55
N LYS A 18 13.05 5.14 -4.65
CA LYS A 18 12.97 4.89 -3.20
C LYS A 18 11.53 5.00 -2.69
N ILE A 19 10.78 5.99 -3.15
CA ILE A 19 9.39 6.22 -2.74
C ILE A 19 8.50 5.07 -3.24
N VAL A 20 8.65 4.64 -4.49
CA VAL A 20 7.89 3.51 -5.04
C VAL A 20 8.18 2.22 -4.25
N VAL A 21 9.45 1.88 -4.02
CA VAL A 21 9.86 0.72 -3.22
C VAL A 21 9.24 0.77 -1.81
N LEU A 22 9.26 1.95 -1.19
CA LEU A 22 8.71 2.13 0.16
C LEU A 22 7.20 1.89 0.16
N LEU A 23 6.49 2.43 -0.82
CA LEU A 23 5.05 2.28 -0.95
C LEU A 23 4.66 0.80 -1.14
N GLU A 24 5.41 0.05 -1.95
CA GLU A 24 5.21 -1.40 -2.12
C GLU A 24 5.38 -2.19 -0.83
N LYS A 25 6.39 -1.83 -0.03
CA LYS A 25 6.64 -2.47 1.28
C LYS A 25 5.53 -2.17 2.28
N LEU A 26 5.04 -0.94 2.31
CA LEU A 26 3.96 -0.53 3.21
C LEU A 26 2.62 -1.15 2.81
N SER A 27 2.34 -1.22 1.51
CA SER A 27 1.09 -1.81 1.02
C SER A 27 1.13 -3.32 0.92
N LEU A 28 2.32 -3.94 1.00
CA LEU A 28 2.55 -5.37 0.70
C LEU A 28 2.07 -5.76 -0.72
N VAL A 29 2.15 -4.82 -1.66
CA VAL A 29 1.73 -5.00 -3.06
C VAL A 29 2.92 -4.71 -3.96
N ASN A 30 3.19 -5.62 -4.89
CA ASN A 30 4.16 -5.38 -5.96
C ASN A 30 3.46 -4.69 -7.13
N PHE A 31 3.83 -3.44 -7.41
CA PHE A 31 3.31 -2.65 -8.52
C PHE A 31 4.41 -1.87 -9.27
N ALA A 32 5.69 -2.20 -9.01
CA ALA A 32 6.91 -1.69 -9.61
C ALA A 32 7.07 -1.92 -11.13
N ASN A 33 5.98 -2.09 -11.87
CA ASN A 33 6.00 -2.12 -13.33
C ASN A 33 5.57 -0.77 -13.91
N ILE A 34 5.93 -0.53 -15.17
CA ILE A 34 5.67 0.74 -15.86
C ILE A 34 4.18 1.11 -15.83
N GLU A 35 3.30 0.12 -15.96
CA GLU A 35 1.86 0.35 -15.98
C GLU A 35 1.31 0.71 -14.58
N GLY A 36 1.81 0.06 -13.52
CA GLY A 36 1.46 0.34 -12.13
C GLY A 36 1.90 1.72 -11.70
N VAL A 37 3.13 2.12 -12.05
CA VAL A 37 3.63 3.48 -11.79
C VAL A 37 2.80 4.51 -12.55
N LYS A 38 2.46 4.26 -13.82
CA LYS A 38 1.61 5.16 -14.59
C LYS A 38 0.22 5.34 -13.97
N ARG A 39 -0.43 4.26 -13.52
CA ARG A 39 -1.72 4.32 -12.81
C ARG A 39 -1.62 5.12 -11.52
N LEU A 40 -0.53 4.96 -10.76
CA LEU A 40 -0.28 5.73 -9.55
C LEU A 40 -0.15 7.23 -9.86
N GLU A 41 0.60 7.59 -10.90
CA GLU A 41 0.73 8.99 -11.34
C GLU A 41 -0.61 9.60 -11.75
N GLU A 42 -1.44 8.86 -12.49
CA GLU A 42 -2.78 9.31 -12.89
C GLU A 42 -3.70 9.50 -11.68
N ALA A 43 -3.65 8.60 -10.70
CA ALA A 43 -4.41 8.72 -9.46
C ALA A 43 -3.99 9.93 -8.62
N ILE A 44 -2.67 10.20 -8.53
CA ILE A 44 -2.14 11.39 -7.84
C ILE A 44 -2.64 12.67 -8.54
N LYS A 45 -2.53 12.74 -9.87
CA LYS A 45 -3.02 13.90 -10.65
C LYS A 45 -4.53 14.12 -10.45
N PHE A 46 -5.30 13.04 -10.35
CA PHE A 46 -6.73 13.14 -10.06
C PHE A 46 -6.99 13.69 -8.65
N ALA A 47 -6.27 13.21 -7.64
CA ALA A 47 -6.38 13.65 -6.25
C ALA A 47 -5.89 15.09 -6.03
N ASP A 48 -4.90 15.56 -6.79
CA ASP A 48 -4.35 16.91 -6.70
C ASP A 48 -5.41 18.00 -6.92
N ARG A 49 -6.49 17.70 -7.64
CA ARG A 49 -7.65 18.60 -7.82
C ARG A 49 -8.29 19.01 -6.49
N LEU A 50 -8.17 18.20 -5.43
CA LEU A 50 -8.68 18.54 -4.11
C LEU A 50 -7.94 19.72 -3.46
N LYS A 51 -6.72 20.05 -3.90
CA LYS A 51 -5.95 21.19 -3.41
C LYS A 51 -6.57 22.54 -3.79
N GLU A 52 -7.43 22.58 -4.80
CA GLU A 52 -8.15 23.78 -5.23
C GLU A 52 -9.35 24.10 -4.32
N VAL A 53 -9.76 23.15 -3.47
CA VAL A 53 -10.88 23.32 -2.55
C VAL A 53 -10.39 24.04 -1.30
N ASN A 54 -10.99 25.20 -0.98
CA ASN A 54 -10.71 25.91 0.26
C ASN A 54 -11.29 25.15 1.47
N THR A 55 -10.43 24.71 2.38
CA THR A 55 -10.78 24.02 3.62
C THR A 55 -10.45 24.85 4.88
N ASP A 56 -10.15 26.14 4.72
CA ASP A 56 -9.84 27.04 5.83
C ASP A 56 -11.01 27.09 6.84
N GLY A 57 -10.70 26.78 8.11
CA GLY A 57 -11.69 26.75 9.18
C GLY A 57 -12.65 25.56 9.14
N VAL A 58 -12.53 24.65 8.17
CA VAL A 58 -13.34 23.42 8.08
C VAL A 58 -12.69 22.33 8.93
N LYS A 59 -13.45 21.78 9.89
CA LYS A 59 -13.00 20.62 10.66
C LYS A 59 -13.05 19.34 9.80
N PRO A 60 -12.02 18.48 9.84
CA PRO A 60 -12.09 17.18 9.17
C PRO A 60 -13.25 16.34 9.71
N MET A 61 -13.97 15.69 8.80
CA MET A 61 -15.03 14.73 9.15
C MET A 61 -14.39 13.36 9.41
N TYR A 62 -14.64 12.78 10.59
CA TYR A 62 -14.11 11.46 10.96
C TYR A 62 -15.12 10.33 10.74
N SER A 63 -16.40 10.65 10.92
CA SER A 63 -17.54 9.74 10.71
C SER A 63 -18.70 10.55 10.16
N VAL A 64 -19.66 9.92 9.49
CA VAL A 64 -20.92 10.59 9.13
C VAL A 64 -21.83 10.76 10.36
N LEU A 65 -21.56 10.03 11.44
CA LEU A 65 -22.37 9.96 12.66
C LEU A 65 -21.80 10.82 13.80
N GLU A 66 -21.19 11.98 13.52
CA GLU A 66 -20.51 12.79 14.55
C GLU A 66 -21.44 13.34 15.64
N ASN A 67 -22.75 13.36 15.37
CA ASN A 67 -23.77 13.82 16.32
C ASN A 67 -24.42 12.68 17.11
N ASP A 68 -24.07 11.43 16.81
CA ASP A 68 -24.63 10.26 17.48
C ASP A 68 -23.82 9.85 18.69
N CYS A 69 -24.49 9.20 19.65
CA CYS A 69 -23.81 8.64 20.82
C CYS A 69 -23.01 7.40 20.45
N LEU A 70 -21.81 7.26 21.03
CA LEU A 70 -21.01 6.04 20.90
C LEU A 70 -21.65 4.91 21.70
N TYR A 71 -22.03 3.83 21.00
CA TYR A 71 -22.56 2.65 21.65
C TYR A 71 -21.43 1.82 22.25
N LEU A 72 -21.52 1.55 23.55
CA LEU A 72 -20.62 0.63 24.23
C LEU A 72 -21.21 -0.78 24.21
N ARG A 73 -20.35 -1.76 23.93
CA ARG A 73 -20.71 -3.19 24.08
C ARG A 73 -20.70 -3.55 25.57
N GLU A 74 -21.67 -4.34 26.01
CA GLU A 74 -21.67 -4.89 27.36
C GLU A 74 -20.45 -5.78 27.62
N ASP A 75 -19.92 -5.75 28.84
CA ASP A 75 -18.81 -6.60 29.26
C ASP A 75 -19.29 -8.02 29.61
N LYS A 76 -19.77 -8.74 28.59
CA LYS A 76 -20.22 -10.13 28.70
C LYS A 76 -19.40 -11.03 27.78
N PRO A 77 -19.00 -12.23 28.24
CA PRO A 77 -18.27 -13.19 27.42
C PRO A 77 -19.22 -13.83 26.39
N GLU A 78 -18.77 -13.90 25.14
CA GLU A 78 -19.47 -14.59 24.05
C GLU A 78 -18.78 -15.93 23.73
N LYS A 79 -19.57 -16.94 23.37
CA LYS A 79 -19.03 -18.26 22.99
C LYS A 79 -18.65 -18.25 21.51
N PHE A 80 -17.47 -18.79 21.20
CA PHE A 80 -17.01 -18.98 19.83
C PHE A 80 -16.58 -20.44 19.58
N SER A 81 -16.68 -20.87 18.33
CA SER A 81 -16.26 -22.21 17.91
C SER A 81 -14.88 -22.15 17.25
N ARG A 82 -13.89 -22.84 17.85
CA ARG A 82 -12.55 -22.99 17.28
C ARG A 82 -12.59 -23.47 15.82
N LYS A 83 -13.46 -24.45 15.55
CA LYS A 83 -13.64 -25.02 14.21
C LYS A 83 -14.03 -23.96 13.18
N LEU A 84 -14.91 -23.03 13.53
CA LEU A 84 -15.32 -21.94 12.64
C LEU A 84 -14.20 -20.92 12.42
N VAL A 85 -13.41 -20.62 13.45
CA VAL A 85 -12.27 -19.69 13.36
C VAL A 85 -11.18 -20.25 12.43
N GLN A 86 -10.94 -21.56 12.49
CA GLN A 86 -9.83 -22.21 11.79
C GLN A 86 -10.18 -22.72 10.38
N GLN A 87 -11.45 -22.70 9.97
CA GLN A 87 -11.91 -23.34 8.73
C GLN A 87 -11.23 -22.81 7.45
N ASN A 88 -10.78 -21.56 7.47
CA ASN A 88 -10.13 -20.90 6.33
C ASN A 88 -8.59 -20.87 6.45
N ALA A 89 -8.02 -21.51 7.47
CA ALA A 89 -6.58 -21.53 7.67
C ALA A 89 -5.90 -22.33 6.55
N SER A 90 -4.88 -21.74 5.90
CA SER A 90 -4.10 -22.44 4.88
C SER A 90 -3.25 -23.56 5.46
N LEU A 91 -2.77 -23.39 6.70
CA LEU A 91 -1.99 -24.38 7.42
C LEU A 91 -2.18 -24.20 8.93
N LEU A 92 -2.34 -25.32 9.62
CA LEU A 92 -2.42 -25.40 11.08
C LEU A 92 -1.43 -26.45 11.58
N ILE A 93 -0.73 -26.14 12.66
CA ILE A 93 0.07 -27.11 13.42
C ILE A 93 -0.34 -26.97 14.89
N GLU A 94 -0.79 -28.06 15.50
CA GLU A 94 -1.23 -28.09 16.91
C GLU A 94 -2.22 -26.98 17.27
N ASP A 95 -3.21 -26.75 16.39
CA ASP A 95 -4.23 -25.69 16.49
C ASP A 95 -3.72 -24.24 16.34
N TYR A 96 -2.45 -24.03 16.00
CA TYR A 96 -1.89 -22.71 15.71
C TYR A 96 -1.89 -22.42 14.20
N PHE A 97 -2.22 -21.18 13.85
CA PHE A 97 -2.02 -20.66 12.49
C PHE A 97 -0.53 -20.61 12.17
N VAL A 98 -0.14 -21.26 11.08
CA VAL A 98 1.24 -21.26 10.64
C VAL A 98 1.41 -20.22 9.54
N ALA A 99 2.23 -19.23 9.82
CA ALA A 99 2.75 -18.33 8.80
C ALA A 99 4.10 -18.86 8.29
N PRO A 100 4.44 -18.63 7.01
CA PRO A 100 5.82 -18.80 6.56
C PRO A 100 6.76 -17.90 7.40
N PRO A 101 8.05 -18.23 7.50
CA PRO A 101 9.01 -17.44 8.27
C PRO A 101 8.98 -15.97 7.82
N GLY A 102 8.44 -15.11 8.69
CA GLY A 102 8.26 -13.69 8.43
C GLY A 102 9.57 -12.92 8.52
N ASN A 103 9.65 -11.81 7.79
CA ASN A 103 10.76 -10.86 7.77
C ASN A 103 11.99 -11.24 6.91
N VAL A 104 11.80 -12.02 5.84
CA VAL A 104 12.80 -12.06 4.76
C VAL A 104 12.64 -10.75 3.96
N PRO A 105 13.71 -9.96 3.77
CA PRO A 105 13.65 -8.79 2.90
C PRO A 105 13.12 -9.21 1.53
N LEU A 106 12.02 -8.62 1.08
CA LEU A 106 11.57 -8.80 -0.30
C LEU A 106 12.74 -8.40 -1.19
N GLN A 107 13.27 -9.37 -1.94
CA GLN A 107 14.27 -9.06 -2.95
C GLN A 107 13.59 -8.11 -3.94
N VAL A 108 14.13 -6.90 -4.04
CA VAL A 108 13.61 -5.88 -4.93
C VAL A 108 13.91 -6.36 -6.36
N THR A 109 13.02 -7.18 -6.93
CA THR A 109 13.08 -7.71 -8.32
C THR A 109 12.64 -6.64 -9.30
N ALA A 110 13.13 -5.43 -9.10
CA ALA A 110 12.43 -4.29 -9.63
C ALA A 110 13.07 -3.82 -10.92
N ASP A 111 12.47 -4.34 -11.98
CA ASP A 111 12.67 -4.00 -13.38
C ASP A 111 12.03 -2.63 -13.68
N TYR A 112 12.21 -1.62 -12.79
CA TYR A 112 11.48 -0.34 -12.79
C TYR A 112 11.51 0.40 -14.14
N PHE A 113 12.50 0.13 -14.99
CA PHE A 113 12.70 0.75 -16.30
C PHE A 113 13.15 -0.22 -17.40
N GLU A 114 13.18 -1.52 -17.13
CA GLU A 114 13.58 -2.49 -18.14
C GLU A 114 12.36 -2.92 -18.95
N LYS A 115 12.38 -2.64 -20.27
CA LYS A 115 11.41 -3.24 -21.18
C LYS A 115 11.67 -4.74 -21.20
N LYS A 116 10.89 -5.52 -20.44
CA LYS A 116 10.85 -6.97 -20.67
C LYS A 116 10.36 -7.21 -22.09
N ALA A 117 11.24 -7.74 -22.93
CA ALA A 117 10.85 -8.24 -24.23
C ALA A 117 9.78 -9.31 -24.02
N ILE A 118 8.57 -9.02 -24.49
CA ILE A 118 7.49 -10.02 -24.52
C ILE A 118 8.01 -11.14 -25.43
N LYS A 119 8.35 -12.30 -24.84
CA LYS A 119 8.51 -13.50 -25.64
C LYS A 119 7.14 -13.80 -26.24
N LYS A 120 6.99 -13.51 -27.54
CA LYS A 120 5.88 -14.05 -28.34
C LYS A 120 5.92 -15.56 -28.18
N VAL A 121 4.85 -16.10 -27.62
CA VAL A 121 4.46 -17.51 -27.75
C VAL A 121 3.94 -17.71 -29.16
#